data_AF-A0A1T4WHE0-F1
#
_entry.id   AF-A0A1T4WHE0-F1
#
_cell.length_a   1.000
_cell.length_b   1.000
_cell.length_c   1.000
_cell.angle_alpha   90.00
_cell.angle_beta   90.00
_cell.angle_gamma   90.00
#
_symmetry.space_group_name_H-M   'P 1'
#
loop_
_entity.id
_entity.type
_entity.pdbx_description
1 polymer ?
#
loop_
_entity_poly.entity_id
_entity_poly.type
_entity_poly.pdbx_seq_one_letter_code
_entity_poly.pdbx_strand_id
1 'polypeptide(L)'
;MGNILIDVYDKNNNLIKAGIEEVLYNELLKLNFSFSEIEALKAAAVLKRSALSGYIKNSRYYLKNKEAILIDDLNYEKNNALLKKAIDETAGIIALYKDTPVDFYYTECCGGGTANSEDVLGVKINYLRKILCRFCSEKYSEKIIDIEEIAKKTNKIQSYKGEIGNLIGDVNRDETGRITSVNVLGKILSGEEFAKLFELKSSKAYFLVKSILIKTIGKGTGLGMCLEGAENMAKEGKSFKDIINYYYTGTELSKLNEDEISSSLSGRKIVIDPGHGGEDKGNEINGIFEKDVNLIIAENLKGMLEKIRADIVLTRDCDKEVSLIERVKIINSERPDFYISIHQNSFVMPGVNGVEIYCYLNDGEAYKLGEIICSNIGKDLDTVKRGVRFADFYLLRESKVSGVLIECMYMSGDKDKLKYKDKNYLTIADSIYKSICSFYNVEP
;
A
#
# COMPACT_ATOMS: atom_id res chain seq x y z
N MET A 1 -26.98 7.20 -16.73
CA MET A 1 -26.33 6.72 -15.49
C MET A 1 -25.70 7.94 -14.84
N GLY A 2 -25.82 8.12 -13.53
CA GLY A 2 -25.21 9.26 -12.85
C GLY A 2 -23.72 9.34 -13.21
N ASN A 3 -23.24 10.53 -13.54
CA ASN A 3 -21.82 10.75 -13.82
C ASN A 3 -21.08 10.65 -12.48
N ILE A 4 -20.69 9.44 -12.09
CA ILE A 4 -19.86 9.22 -10.91
C ILE A 4 -18.55 9.97 -11.16
N LEU A 5 -18.27 10.98 -10.32
CA LEU A 5 -17.10 11.83 -10.42
C LEU A 5 -16.01 11.37 -9.46
N ILE A 6 -14.76 11.42 -9.91
CA ILE A 6 -13.58 11.23 -9.07
C ILE A 6 -12.68 12.47 -9.13
N ASP A 7 -11.95 12.72 -8.05
CA ASP A 7 -10.94 13.77 -8.00
C ASP A 7 -9.67 13.30 -8.74
N VAL A 8 -9.17 14.14 -9.64
CA VAL A 8 -8.01 13.90 -10.50
C VAL A 8 -7.20 15.19 -10.66
N TYR A 9 -5.95 15.08 -11.12
CA TYR A 9 -5.12 16.24 -11.41
C TYR A 9 -5.08 16.53 -12.89
N ASP A 10 -5.24 17.80 -13.27
CA ASP A 10 -4.89 18.25 -14.61
C ASP A 10 -3.36 18.30 -14.79
N LYS A 11 -2.92 18.50 -16.04
CA LYS A 11 -1.50 18.71 -16.40
C LYS A 11 -0.80 19.86 -15.66
N ASN A 12 -1.55 20.78 -15.03
CA ASN A 12 -1.03 21.90 -14.26
C ASN A 12 -1.03 21.60 -12.74
N ASN A 13 -1.30 20.36 -12.33
CA ASN A 13 -1.47 19.92 -10.95
C ASN A 13 -2.62 20.62 -10.19
N ASN A 14 -3.67 21.05 -10.90
CA ASN A 14 -4.92 21.47 -10.26
C ASN A 14 -5.83 20.27 -10.02
N LEU A 15 -6.44 20.21 -8.84
CA LEU A 15 -7.45 19.21 -8.51
C LEU A 15 -8.78 19.54 -9.21
N ILE A 16 -9.26 18.63 -10.05
CA ILE A 16 -10.53 18.74 -10.77
C ILE A 16 -11.37 17.47 -10.56
N LYS A 17 -12.66 17.54 -10.91
CA LYS A 17 -13.55 16.37 -10.94
C LYS A 17 -13.76 15.88 -12.36
N ALA A 18 -13.58 14.59 -12.60
CA ALA A 18 -13.80 13.94 -13.90
C ALA A 18 -14.68 12.69 -13.76
N GLY A 19 -15.40 12.35 -14.82
CA GLY A 19 -16.26 11.15 -14.84
C GLY A 19 -15.42 9.88 -14.78
N ILE A 20 -15.77 8.93 -13.91
CA ILE A 20 -14.98 7.71 -13.68
C ILE A 20 -14.73 6.91 -14.98
N GLU A 21 -15.71 6.86 -15.89
CA GLU A 21 -15.57 6.14 -17.17
C GLU A 21 -14.62 6.86 -18.15
N GLU A 22 -14.56 8.20 -18.09
CA GLU A 22 -13.60 9.00 -18.86
C GLU A 22 -12.17 8.77 -18.35
N VAL A 23 -11.99 8.75 -17.03
CA VAL A 23 -10.69 8.45 -16.42
C VAL A 23 -10.27 7.01 -16.74
N LEU A 24 -11.21 6.06 -16.64
CA LEU A 24 -10.99 4.67 -16.98
C LEU A 24 -10.49 4.48 -18.42
N TYR A 25 -11.15 5.14 -19.39
CA TYR A 25 -10.75 5.08 -20.80
C TYR A 25 -9.30 5.52 -20.99
N ASN A 26 -8.92 6.67 -20.40
CA ASN A 26 -7.56 7.21 -20.51
C ASN A 26 -6.52 6.30 -19.84
N GLU A 27 -6.83 5.76 -18.67
CA GLU A 27 -5.90 4.88 -17.95
C GLU A 27 -5.68 3.55 -18.68
N LEU A 28 -6.70 3.01 -19.35
CA LEU A 28 -6.56 1.78 -20.13
C LEU A 28 -5.81 2.00 -21.44
N LEU A 29 -5.87 3.20 -22.05
CA LEU A 29 -5.05 3.54 -23.20
C LEU A 29 -3.55 3.60 -22.90
N LYS A 30 -3.18 3.88 -21.65
CA LYS A 30 -1.78 3.91 -21.18
C LYS A 30 -1.19 2.52 -20.95
N LEU A 31 -2.00 1.45 -20.97
CA LEU A 31 -1.51 0.09 -20.84
C LEU A 31 -0.56 -0.24 -22.01
N ASN A 32 0.63 -0.75 -21.67
CA ASN A 32 1.60 -1.22 -22.65
C ASN A 32 1.22 -2.60 -23.23
N PHE A 33 -0.04 -2.78 -23.60
CA PHE A 33 -0.59 -4.02 -24.13
C PHE A 33 -1.76 -3.71 -25.07
N SER A 34 -1.81 -4.40 -26.21
CA SER A 34 -2.90 -4.27 -27.17
C SER A 34 -3.76 -5.51 -27.12
N PHE A 35 -5.01 -5.33 -26.67
CA PHE A 35 -6.01 -6.39 -26.67
C PHE A 35 -6.71 -6.46 -28.02
N SER A 36 -6.95 -7.67 -28.51
CA SER A 36 -7.87 -7.92 -29.64
C SER A 36 -9.19 -8.52 -29.20
N GLU A 37 -9.25 -9.12 -28.00
CA GLU A 37 -10.48 -9.71 -27.47
C GLU A 37 -11.22 -8.79 -26.50
N ILE A 38 -12.54 -8.65 -26.74
CA ILE A 38 -13.38 -7.77 -25.93
C ILE A 38 -13.51 -8.24 -24.48
N GLU A 39 -13.57 -9.55 -24.22
CA GLU A 39 -13.74 -10.09 -22.86
C GLU A 39 -12.50 -9.83 -21.98
N ALA A 40 -11.29 -9.83 -22.58
CA ALA A 40 -10.07 -9.45 -21.87
C ALA A 40 -10.05 -7.95 -21.54
N LEU A 41 -10.48 -7.09 -22.48
CA LEU A 41 -10.66 -5.65 -22.23
C LEU A 41 -11.70 -5.37 -21.16
N LYS A 42 -12.83 -6.08 -21.17
CA LYS A 42 -13.86 -5.98 -20.14
C LYS A 42 -13.31 -6.34 -18.76
N ALA A 43 -12.49 -7.38 -18.66
CA ALA A 43 -11.86 -7.77 -17.40
C ALA A 43 -10.93 -6.66 -16.87
N ALA A 44 -10.08 -6.09 -17.76
CA ALA A 44 -9.25 -4.94 -17.43
C ALA A 44 -10.09 -3.72 -17.01
N ALA A 45 -11.18 -3.44 -17.72
CA ALA A 45 -12.08 -2.32 -17.43
C ALA A 45 -12.75 -2.45 -16.07
N VAL A 46 -13.31 -3.61 -15.74
CA VAL A 46 -13.93 -3.86 -14.43
C VAL A 46 -12.91 -3.74 -13.31
N LEU A 47 -11.73 -4.36 -13.42
CA LEU A 47 -10.71 -4.28 -12.38
C LEU A 47 -10.18 -2.86 -12.20
N LYS A 48 -9.87 -2.14 -13.30
CA LYS A 48 -9.42 -0.75 -13.22
C LYS A 48 -10.51 0.17 -12.67
N ARG A 49 -11.78 -0.02 -13.03
CA ARG A 49 -12.91 0.72 -12.44
C ARG A 49 -13.04 0.46 -10.94
N SER A 50 -12.81 -0.79 -10.51
CA SER A 50 -12.79 -1.16 -9.09
C SER A 50 -11.71 -0.38 -8.34
N ALA A 51 -10.49 -0.35 -8.87
CA ALA A 51 -9.41 0.45 -8.30
C ALA A 51 -9.75 1.95 -8.26
N LEU A 52 -10.30 2.50 -9.36
CA LEU A 52 -10.73 3.90 -9.44
C LEU A 52 -11.87 4.23 -8.47
N SER A 53 -12.75 3.27 -8.16
CA SER A 53 -13.83 3.49 -7.20
C SER A 53 -13.30 3.72 -5.77
N GLY A 54 -12.11 3.22 -5.45
CA GLY A 54 -11.41 3.57 -4.22
C GLY A 54 -11.06 5.06 -4.13
N TYR A 55 -10.86 5.75 -5.26
CA TYR A 55 -10.56 7.19 -5.30
C TYR A 55 -11.80 8.07 -5.07
N ILE A 56 -13.02 7.55 -5.31
CA ILE A 56 -14.27 8.24 -4.95
C ILE A 56 -14.28 8.52 -3.44
N LYS A 57 -13.82 7.55 -2.64
CA LYS A 57 -13.76 7.64 -1.17
C LYS A 57 -12.50 8.35 -0.64
N ASN A 58 -11.43 8.37 -1.45
CA ASN A 58 -10.07 8.63 -1.01
C ASN A 58 -9.37 9.82 -1.64
N SER A 59 -10.20 10.77 -2.07
CA SER A 59 -9.86 11.91 -2.92
C SER A 59 -8.68 12.76 -2.43
N ARG A 60 -8.28 12.74 -1.15
CA ARG A 60 -7.07 13.44 -0.63
C ARG A 60 -5.85 12.56 -0.32
N TYR A 61 -6.04 11.30 0.04
CA TYR A 61 -4.95 10.42 0.49
C TYR A 61 -4.18 9.79 -0.69
N TYR A 62 -4.87 9.38 -1.75
CA TYR A 62 -4.20 8.88 -2.96
C TYR A 62 -3.46 9.97 -3.75
N LEU A 63 -3.65 11.26 -3.41
CA LEU A 63 -2.95 12.39 -4.03
C LEU A 63 -1.49 12.51 -3.58
N LYS A 64 -1.08 11.87 -2.47
CA LYS A 64 0.24 12.10 -1.86
C LYS A 64 1.28 10.99 -2.08
N ASN A 65 0.87 9.72 -2.23
CA ASN A 65 1.81 8.58 -2.15
C ASN A 65 1.77 7.58 -3.33
N LYS A 66 0.97 7.84 -4.37
CA LYS A 66 1.07 7.19 -5.70
C LYS A 66 0.98 8.28 -6.77
N GLU A 67 1.52 8.00 -7.96
CA GLU A 67 1.37 8.83 -9.15
C GLU A 67 -0.06 9.36 -9.23
N ALA A 68 -0.25 10.66 -8.98
CA ALA A 68 -1.51 11.35 -9.18
C ALA A 68 -2.07 10.93 -10.55
N ILE A 69 -3.37 10.64 -10.64
CA ILE A 69 -3.99 10.39 -11.95
C ILE A 69 -3.98 11.71 -12.70
N LEU A 70 -2.96 11.86 -13.54
CA LEU A 70 -2.85 12.97 -14.47
C LEU A 70 -3.78 12.68 -15.65
N ILE A 71 -4.75 13.57 -15.81
CA ILE A 71 -5.51 13.70 -17.04
C ILE A 71 -4.82 14.80 -17.85
N ASP A 72 -4.08 14.37 -18.87
CA ASP A 72 -3.61 15.30 -19.91
C ASP A 72 -4.80 15.87 -20.68
N ASP A 73 -4.65 17.09 -21.20
CA ASP A 73 -5.63 17.70 -22.10
C ASP A 73 -6.03 16.68 -23.17
N LEU A 74 -7.34 16.43 -23.21
CA LEU A 74 -8.05 15.43 -24.00
C LEU A 74 -7.82 15.56 -25.52
N ASN A 75 -6.61 15.29 -26.00
CA ASN A 75 -6.35 15.06 -27.41
C ASN A 75 -6.72 13.61 -27.74
N TYR A 76 -8.00 13.45 -28.06
CA TYR A 76 -8.70 12.26 -28.57
C TYR A 76 -8.11 11.67 -29.86
N GLU A 77 -6.80 11.41 -29.94
CA GLU A 77 -6.16 10.94 -31.18
C GLU A 77 -6.12 9.41 -31.34
N LYS A 78 -6.38 8.63 -30.29
CA LYS A 78 -6.57 7.17 -30.41
C LYS A 78 -8.00 6.78 -30.09
N ASN A 79 -8.90 7.01 -31.04
CA ASN A 79 -10.26 6.46 -30.98
C ASN A 79 -10.18 4.92 -31.02
N ASN A 80 -10.35 4.26 -29.87
CA ASN A 80 -10.37 2.81 -29.75
C ASN A 80 -11.81 2.34 -29.52
N ALA A 81 -12.49 1.98 -30.62
CA ALA A 81 -13.89 1.55 -30.59
C ALA A 81 -14.11 0.29 -29.74
N LEU A 82 -13.15 -0.64 -29.72
CA LEU A 82 -13.25 -1.87 -28.94
C LEU A 82 -13.18 -1.59 -27.44
N LEU A 83 -12.25 -0.73 -27.03
CA LEU A 83 -12.12 -0.28 -25.64
C LEU A 83 -13.39 0.45 -25.18
N LYS A 84 -13.89 1.38 -25.98
CA LYS A 84 -15.13 2.10 -25.66
C LYS A 84 -16.30 1.15 -25.48
N LYS A 85 -16.47 0.19 -26.39
CA LYS A 85 -17.50 -0.85 -26.29
C LYS A 85 -17.34 -1.70 -25.04
N ALA A 86 -16.12 -2.11 -24.67
CA ALA A 86 -15.86 -2.88 -23.46
C ALA A 86 -16.22 -2.10 -22.18
N ILE A 87 -15.91 -0.80 -22.14
CA ILE A 87 -16.27 0.09 -21.04
C ILE A 87 -17.79 0.23 -20.95
N ASP A 88 -18.46 0.52 -22.06
CA ASP A 88 -19.91 0.68 -22.12
C ASP A 88 -20.67 -0.60 -21.68
N GLU A 89 -20.23 -1.77 -22.15
CA GLU A 89 -20.83 -3.06 -21.80
C GLU A 89 -20.55 -3.49 -20.34
N THR A 90 -19.57 -2.87 -19.68
CA THR A 90 -19.26 -3.11 -18.27
C THR A 90 -19.51 -1.89 -17.38
N ALA A 91 -20.28 -0.92 -17.87
CA ALA A 91 -20.49 0.35 -17.19
C ALA A 91 -20.99 0.14 -15.76
N GLY A 92 -20.27 0.74 -14.81
CA GLY A 92 -20.56 0.60 -13.38
C GLY A 92 -20.36 -0.80 -12.80
N ILE A 93 -19.81 -1.79 -13.50
CA ILE A 93 -19.46 -3.08 -12.89
C ILE A 93 -18.09 -2.97 -12.23
N ILE A 94 -18.00 -3.37 -10.96
CA ILE A 94 -16.76 -3.49 -10.18
C ILE A 94 -16.60 -4.90 -9.59
N ALA A 95 -15.38 -5.24 -9.24
CA ALA A 95 -14.99 -6.42 -8.50
C ALA A 95 -14.68 -6.04 -7.05
N LEU A 96 -15.27 -6.80 -6.13
CA LEU A 96 -15.14 -6.64 -4.69
C LEU A 96 -14.49 -7.89 -4.09
N TYR A 97 -13.67 -7.72 -3.06
CA TYR A 97 -13.29 -8.79 -2.15
C TYR A 97 -13.76 -8.40 -0.75
N LYS A 98 -14.68 -9.18 -0.17
CA LYS A 98 -15.32 -8.86 1.13
C LYS A 98 -15.82 -7.41 1.17
N ASP A 99 -16.70 -7.05 0.24
CA ASP A 99 -17.32 -5.71 0.11
C ASP A 99 -16.35 -4.53 -0.10
N THR A 100 -15.08 -4.81 -0.38
CA THR A 100 -14.06 -3.79 -0.64
C THR A 100 -13.62 -3.87 -2.10
N PRO A 101 -13.62 -2.75 -2.86
CA PRO A 101 -13.11 -2.75 -4.23
C PRO A 101 -11.68 -3.27 -4.30
N VAL A 102 -11.42 -4.14 -5.28
CA VAL A 102 -10.07 -4.66 -5.51
C VAL A 102 -9.20 -3.66 -6.26
N ASP A 103 -7.91 -3.66 -5.95
CA ASP A 103 -6.90 -2.94 -6.73
C ASP A 103 -6.68 -3.59 -8.09
N PHE A 104 -6.25 -2.80 -9.08
CA PHE A 104 -5.87 -3.30 -10.39
C PHE A 104 -4.35 -3.43 -10.51
N TYR A 105 -3.84 -4.61 -10.19
CA TYR A 105 -2.49 -5.02 -10.53
C TYR A 105 -2.50 -5.91 -11.78
N TYR A 106 -1.48 -5.72 -12.62
CA TYR A 106 -1.33 -6.50 -13.83
C TYR A 106 0.15 -6.72 -14.16
N THR A 107 0.39 -7.71 -15.01
CA THR A 107 1.67 -7.98 -15.65
C THR A 107 1.42 -8.27 -17.13
N GLU A 108 2.30 -7.82 -18.03
CA GLU A 108 2.10 -8.09 -19.46
C GLU A 108 2.10 -9.59 -19.75
N CYS A 109 3.09 -10.32 -19.22
CA CYS A 109 3.19 -11.77 -19.29
C CYS A 109 3.79 -12.32 -17.98
N CYS A 110 3.11 -13.26 -17.32
CA CYS A 110 3.59 -13.80 -16.04
C CYS A 110 4.60 -14.95 -16.18
N GLY A 111 4.84 -15.46 -17.39
CA GLY A 111 5.83 -16.51 -17.63
C GLY A 111 5.50 -17.87 -17.01
N GLY A 112 4.21 -18.20 -16.87
CA GLY A 112 3.71 -19.49 -16.38
C GLY A 112 3.06 -19.46 -14.99
N GLY A 113 3.19 -18.35 -14.25
CA GLY A 113 2.44 -18.17 -13.01
C GLY A 113 2.55 -16.78 -12.42
N THR A 114 1.50 -16.34 -11.73
CA THR A 114 1.49 -15.05 -11.04
C THR A 114 2.26 -15.11 -9.72
N ALA A 115 2.64 -13.95 -9.20
CA ALA A 115 3.29 -13.81 -7.90
C ALA A 115 2.26 -13.66 -6.77
N ASN A 116 2.65 -14.00 -5.54
CA ASN A 116 1.90 -13.53 -4.37
C ASN A 116 2.21 -12.05 -4.12
N SER A 117 1.26 -11.31 -3.56
CA SER A 117 1.48 -9.90 -3.24
C SER A 117 2.61 -9.67 -2.25
N GLU A 118 2.83 -10.57 -1.28
CA GLU A 118 3.90 -10.41 -0.28
C GLU A 118 5.31 -10.47 -0.89
N ASP A 119 5.48 -11.21 -2.00
CA ASP A 119 6.77 -11.36 -2.68
C ASP A 119 7.13 -10.12 -3.51
N VAL A 120 6.13 -9.31 -3.88
CA VAL A 120 6.29 -8.13 -4.75
C VAL A 120 6.11 -6.81 -3.99
N LEU A 121 5.11 -6.74 -3.12
CA LEU A 121 4.70 -5.54 -2.37
C LEU A 121 5.14 -5.58 -0.89
N GLY A 122 5.63 -6.72 -0.40
CA GLY A 122 5.96 -6.93 1.01
C GLY A 122 4.75 -7.08 1.93
N VAL A 123 3.53 -7.12 1.39
CA VAL A 123 2.27 -7.24 2.14
C VAL A 123 1.34 -8.29 1.54
N LYS A 124 0.62 -9.00 2.40
CA LYS A 124 -0.31 -10.06 1.99
C LYS A 124 -1.69 -9.48 1.64
N ILE A 125 -2.13 -9.69 0.41
CA ILE A 125 -3.44 -9.31 -0.12
C ILE A 125 -4.13 -10.59 -0.56
N ASN A 126 -5.30 -10.87 0.02
CA ASN A 126 -5.91 -12.20 -0.08
C ASN A 126 -6.41 -12.56 -1.47
N TYR A 127 -6.84 -11.57 -2.27
CA TYR A 127 -7.29 -11.79 -3.65
C TYR A 127 -6.13 -11.77 -4.67
N LEU A 128 -4.89 -11.46 -4.27
CA LEU A 128 -3.70 -11.46 -5.13
C LEU A 128 -2.75 -12.59 -4.74
N ARG A 129 -3.11 -13.81 -5.16
CA ARG A 129 -2.33 -15.02 -4.88
C ARG A 129 -1.66 -15.56 -6.13
N LYS A 130 -0.58 -16.31 -5.93
CA LYS A 130 0.05 -17.07 -6.99
C LYS A 130 -0.92 -18.09 -7.58
N ILE A 131 -1.09 -18.03 -8.90
CA ILE A 131 -1.88 -18.94 -9.71
C ILE A 131 -0.99 -19.43 -10.85
N LEU A 132 -1.03 -20.72 -11.15
CA LEU A 132 -0.37 -21.25 -12.34
C LEU A 132 -1.14 -20.77 -13.57
N CYS A 133 -0.47 -20.10 -14.49
CA CYS A 133 -1.07 -19.53 -15.69
C CYS A 133 -0.67 -20.35 -16.91
N ARG A 134 -1.59 -21.20 -17.38
CA ARG A 134 -1.40 -22.00 -18.60
C ARG A 134 -1.70 -21.24 -19.89
N PHE A 135 -2.18 -20.01 -19.78
CA PHE A 135 -2.70 -19.24 -20.91
C PHE A 135 -1.71 -18.21 -21.46
N CYS A 136 -0.60 -17.92 -20.76
CA CYS A 136 0.43 -17.01 -21.27
C CYS A 136 1.60 -17.79 -21.89
N SER A 137 2.37 -17.11 -22.74
CA SER A 137 3.53 -17.73 -23.36
C SER A 137 4.73 -17.76 -22.40
N GLU A 138 5.52 -18.83 -22.45
CA GLU A 138 6.84 -18.88 -21.80
C GLU A 138 7.90 -18.25 -22.72
N LYS A 139 7.60 -17.09 -23.32
CA LYS A 139 8.56 -16.38 -24.17
C LYS A 139 9.75 -15.97 -23.32
N TYR A 140 10.92 -16.40 -23.77
CA TYR A 140 12.17 -15.99 -23.19
C TYR A 140 12.78 -14.84 -23.97
N SER A 141 13.44 -13.94 -23.26
CA SER A 141 14.32 -12.95 -23.85
C SER A 141 15.72 -13.12 -23.27
N GLU A 142 16.71 -12.88 -24.12
CA GLU A 142 18.10 -12.96 -23.76
C GLU A 142 18.74 -11.58 -23.85
N LYS A 143 19.55 -11.24 -22.86
CA LYS A 143 20.33 -10.00 -22.85
C LYS A 143 21.76 -10.30 -22.48
N ILE A 144 22.67 -9.96 -23.39
CA ILE A 144 24.10 -9.93 -23.09
C ILE A 144 24.41 -8.62 -22.39
N ILE A 145 25.03 -8.70 -21.22
CA ILE A 145 25.51 -7.53 -20.48
C ILE A 145 27.03 -7.55 -20.46
N ASP A 146 27.63 -6.45 -20.90
CA ASP A 146 29.07 -6.22 -20.77
C ASP A 146 29.41 -5.83 -19.33
N ILE A 147 30.32 -6.58 -18.70
CA ILE A 147 30.70 -6.35 -17.31
C ILE A 147 31.54 -5.08 -17.17
N GLU A 148 32.30 -4.67 -18.20
CA GLU A 148 33.02 -3.40 -18.18
C GLU A 148 32.07 -2.21 -18.11
N GLU A 149 30.91 -2.29 -18.79
CA GLU A 149 29.88 -1.24 -18.73
C GLU A 149 29.27 -1.14 -17.33
N ILE A 150 29.00 -2.27 -16.67
CA ILE A 150 28.54 -2.29 -15.27
C ILE A 150 29.60 -1.72 -14.34
N ALA A 151 30.86 -2.12 -14.52
CA ALA A 151 31.98 -1.67 -13.70
C ALA A 151 32.10 -0.14 -13.75
N LYS A 152 32.01 0.44 -14.95
CA LYS A 152 31.95 1.90 -15.17
C LYS A 152 30.74 2.54 -14.48
N LYS A 153 29.53 1.99 -14.64
CA LYS A 153 28.30 2.53 -14.03
C LYS A 153 28.30 2.46 -12.50
N THR A 154 29.09 1.55 -11.91
CA THR A 154 29.13 1.33 -10.46
C THR A 154 30.40 1.88 -9.79
N ASN A 155 31.24 2.63 -10.54
CA ASN A 155 32.55 3.11 -10.08
C ASN A 155 33.44 2.00 -9.49
N LYS A 156 33.37 0.80 -10.07
CA LYS A 156 34.24 -0.33 -9.70
C LYS A 156 35.21 -0.64 -10.84
N ILE A 157 36.42 -1.08 -10.47
CA ILE A 157 37.40 -1.58 -11.42
C ILE A 157 37.24 -3.09 -11.52
N GLN A 158 37.21 -3.62 -12.74
CA GLN A 158 37.17 -5.04 -12.95
C GLN A 158 38.54 -5.66 -12.60
N SER A 159 38.53 -6.70 -11.77
CA SER A 159 39.74 -7.45 -11.41
C SER A 159 39.73 -8.85 -12.02
N TYR A 160 40.92 -9.34 -12.36
CA TYR A 160 41.11 -10.74 -12.68
C TYR A 160 40.74 -11.60 -11.47
N LYS A 161 39.97 -12.66 -11.72
CA LYS A 161 39.55 -13.63 -10.72
C LYS A 161 40.40 -14.88 -10.79
N GLY A 162 40.53 -15.54 -9.63
CA GLY A 162 41.12 -16.87 -9.54
C GLY A 162 40.24 -17.94 -10.17
N GLU A 163 38.92 -17.72 -10.20
CA GLU A 163 37.88 -18.68 -10.61
C GLU A 163 36.68 -17.97 -11.26
N ILE A 164 35.91 -18.69 -12.08
CA ILE A 164 34.62 -18.28 -12.66
C ILE A 164 33.54 -19.28 -12.22
N GLY A 165 33.08 -19.15 -10.97
CA GLY A 165 32.01 -19.97 -10.40
C GLY A 165 32.22 -21.47 -10.69
N ASN A 166 31.15 -22.16 -11.09
CA ASN A 166 31.20 -23.60 -11.40
C ASN A 166 31.73 -23.91 -12.82
N LEU A 167 32.07 -22.89 -13.63
CA LEU A 167 32.58 -23.09 -15.00
C LEU A 167 34.08 -23.43 -14.97
N ILE A 168 34.85 -22.63 -14.21
CA ILE A 168 36.28 -22.80 -13.98
C ILE A 168 36.51 -22.56 -12.48
N GLY A 169 36.55 -23.64 -11.70
CA GLY A 169 36.66 -23.61 -10.24
C GLY A 169 37.79 -24.50 -9.73
N ASP A 170 37.96 -24.57 -8.41
CA ASP A 170 38.98 -25.39 -7.74
C ASP A 170 40.40 -25.17 -8.31
N VAL A 171 40.76 -23.91 -8.52
CA VAL A 171 42.00 -23.53 -9.24
C VAL A 171 43.18 -23.50 -8.28
N ASN A 172 43.96 -24.58 -8.26
CA ASN A 172 45.21 -24.65 -7.50
C ASN A 172 46.37 -24.09 -8.30
N ARG A 173 47.28 -23.38 -7.63
CA ARG A 173 48.44 -22.74 -8.25
C ARG A 173 49.72 -23.02 -7.48
N ASP A 174 50.83 -23.01 -8.19
CA ASP A 174 52.15 -23.01 -7.58
C ASP A 174 52.56 -21.59 -7.10
N GLU A 175 53.71 -21.50 -6.44
CA GLU A 175 54.30 -20.24 -5.95
C GLU A 175 54.59 -19.22 -7.06
N THR A 176 54.72 -19.67 -8.30
CA THR A 176 54.94 -18.81 -9.47
C THR A 176 53.63 -18.31 -10.09
N GLY A 177 52.49 -18.80 -9.61
CA GLY A 177 51.13 -18.46 -10.06
C GLY A 177 50.61 -19.32 -11.22
N ARG A 178 51.32 -20.38 -11.61
CA ARG A 178 50.87 -21.32 -12.65
C ARG A 178 49.82 -22.27 -12.09
N ILE A 179 48.81 -22.55 -12.89
CA ILE A 179 47.77 -23.53 -12.53
C ILE A 179 48.43 -24.92 -12.45
N THR A 180 48.24 -25.61 -11.33
CA THR A 180 48.66 -27.01 -11.13
C THR A 180 47.50 -27.96 -11.37
N SER A 181 46.30 -27.61 -10.88
CA SER A 181 45.04 -28.28 -11.18
C SER A 181 43.90 -27.28 -11.31
N VAL A 182 42.91 -27.58 -12.15
CA VAL A 182 41.70 -26.77 -12.33
C VAL A 182 40.51 -27.65 -12.70
N ASN A 183 39.35 -27.35 -12.14
CA ASN A 183 38.09 -27.97 -12.50
C ASN A 183 37.39 -27.14 -13.58
N VAL A 184 37.25 -27.72 -14.78
CA VAL A 184 36.51 -27.11 -15.90
C VAL A 184 35.25 -27.93 -16.14
N LEU A 185 34.08 -27.35 -15.85
CA LEU A 185 32.78 -27.99 -16.02
C LEU A 185 32.68 -29.41 -15.41
N GLY A 186 33.29 -29.62 -14.24
CA GLY A 186 33.30 -30.90 -13.53
C GLY A 186 34.47 -31.82 -13.90
N LYS A 187 35.33 -31.45 -14.87
CA LYS A 187 36.52 -32.21 -15.23
C LYS A 187 37.77 -31.58 -14.62
N ILE A 188 38.47 -32.35 -13.79
CA ILE A 188 39.76 -31.94 -13.24
C ILE A 188 40.83 -32.10 -14.31
N LEU A 189 41.57 -31.03 -14.58
CA LEU A 189 42.66 -30.95 -15.53
C LEU A 189 43.94 -30.50 -14.82
N SER A 190 45.09 -30.99 -15.27
CA SER A 190 46.38 -30.36 -14.97
C SER A 190 46.53 -29.01 -15.67
N GLY A 191 47.48 -28.20 -15.23
CA GLY A 191 47.78 -26.91 -15.86
C GLY A 191 48.16 -27.01 -17.35
N GLU A 192 48.84 -28.07 -17.75
CA GLU A 192 49.22 -28.32 -19.15
C GLU A 192 48.01 -28.69 -20.00
N GLU A 193 47.17 -29.60 -19.51
CA GLU A 193 45.92 -29.97 -20.18
C GLU A 193 44.99 -28.77 -20.33
N PHE A 194 44.92 -27.92 -19.30
CA PHE A 194 44.17 -26.66 -19.36
C PHE A 194 44.73 -25.71 -20.42
N ALA A 195 46.05 -25.47 -20.42
CA ALA A 195 46.68 -24.60 -21.40
C ALA A 195 46.49 -25.13 -22.82
N LYS A 196 46.59 -26.44 -23.04
CA LYS A 196 46.35 -27.08 -24.34
C LYS A 196 44.88 -26.97 -24.77
N LEU A 197 43.95 -27.19 -23.85
CA LEU A 197 42.51 -27.14 -24.12
C LEU A 197 42.06 -25.76 -24.62
N PHE A 198 42.64 -24.69 -24.05
CA PHE A 198 42.31 -23.30 -24.38
C PHE A 198 43.36 -22.62 -25.27
N GLU A 199 44.30 -23.39 -25.84
CA GLU A 199 45.37 -22.90 -26.73
C GLU A 199 46.19 -21.73 -26.14
N LEU A 200 46.48 -21.81 -24.84
CA LEU A 200 47.21 -20.78 -24.10
C LEU A 200 48.72 -20.96 -24.23
N LYS A 201 49.44 -19.83 -24.22
CA LYS A 201 50.91 -19.81 -24.21
C LYS A 201 51.53 -20.37 -22.91
N SER A 202 50.76 -20.43 -21.83
CA SER A 202 51.21 -20.82 -20.49
C SER A 202 50.04 -21.18 -19.58
N SER A 203 50.29 -22.03 -18.57
CA SER A 203 49.36 -22.32 -17.48
C SER A 203 49.29 -21.20 -16.42
N LYS A 204 50.11 -20.15 -16.52
CA LYS A 204 49.97 -18.92 -15.72
C LYS A 204 48.86 -18.03 -16.31
N ALA A 205 47.63 -18.50 -16.21
CA ALA A 205 46.44 -17.84 -16.75
C ALA A 205 45.57 -17.25 -15.63
N TYR A 206 44.86 -16.16 -15.90
CA TYR A 206 43.91 -15.53 -14.99
C TYR A 206 42.62 -15.20 -15.73
N PHE A 207 41.51 -15.11 -15.01
CA PHE A 207 40.20 -15.08 -15.63
C PHE A 207 39.52 -13.72 -15.50
N LEU A 208 38.93 -13.24 -16.59
CA LEU A 208 38.14 -12.02 -16.62
C LEU A 208 36.80 -12.31 -17.28
N VAL A 209 35.69 -11.98 -16.60
CA VAL A 209 34.34 -12.19 -17.15
C VAL A 209 33.98 -10.98 -18.00
N LYS A 210 34.10 -11.09 -19.32
CA LYS A 210 33.79 -9.97 -20.23
C LYS A 210 32.29 -9.65 -20.29
N SER A 211 31.46 -10.67 -20.43
CA SER A 211 30.01 -10.49 -20.51
C SER A 211 29.26 -11.64 -19.84
N ILE A 212 27.99 -11.39 -19.50
CA ILE A 212 27.04 -12.42 -19.04
C ILE A 212 25.81 -12.42 -19.94
N LEU A 213 25.29 -13.62 -20.23
CA LEU A 213 24.01 -13.81 -20.91
C LEU A 213 22.94 -14.04 -19.85
N ILE A 214 21.94 -13.15 -19.77
CA ILE A 214 20.79 -13.31 -18.89
C ILE A 214 19.59 -13.72 -19.71
N LYS A 215 19.00 -14.86 -19.37
CA LYS A 215 17.72 -15.33 -19.90
C LYS A 215 16.61 -14.96 -18.91
N THR A 216 15.57 -14.28 -19.39
CA THR A 216 14.37 -13.92 -18.60
C THR A 216 13.14 -14.54 -19.24
N ILE A 217 12.16 -14.94 -18.42
CA ILE A 217 10.86 -15.46 -18.87
C ILE A 217 9.76 -14.54 -18.32
N GLY A 218 8.79 -14.22 -19.16
CA GLY A 218 7.72 -13.27 -18.80
C GLY A 218 8.16 -11.81 -18.92
N LYS A 219 7.23 -10.91 -18.59
CA LYS A 219 7.39 -9.45 -18.67
C LYS A 219 6.46 -8.75 -17.66
N GLY A 220 7.06 -7.97 -16.77
CA GLY A 220 6.38 -7.25 -15.70
C GLY A 220 6.64 -7.85 -14.32
N THR A 221 5.83 -7.48 -13.33
CA THR A 221 6.02 -7.86 -11.92
C THR A 221 5.52 -9.26 -11.59
N GLY A 222 4.73 -9.88 -12.47
CA GLY A 222 4.03 -11.13 -12.19
C GLY A 222 2.77 -10.99 -11.33
N LEU A 223 2.46 -9.79 -10.81
CA LEU A 223 1.36 -9.59 -9.86
C LEU A 223 0.01 -9.31 -10.56
N GLY A 224 -1.06 -9.91 -10.05
CA GLY A 224 -2.43 -9.67 -10.52
C GLY A 224 -2.75 -10.32 -11.86
N MET A 225 -3.45 -9.61 -12.74
CA MET A 225 -3.89 -10.16 -14.02
C MET A 225 -2.74 -10.25 -15.03
N CYS A 226 -2.51 -11.42 -15.61
CA CYS A 226 -1.64 -11.56 -16.77
C CYS A 226 -2.38 -11.10 -18.03
N LEU A 227 -1.94 -10.01 -18.68
CA LEU A 227 -2.65 -9.44 -19.83
C LEU A 227 -2.65 -10.40 -21.04
N GLU A 228 -1.51 -11.01 -21.38
CA GLU A 228 -1.44 -12.03 -22.43
C GLU A 228 -2.30 -13.27 -22.08
N GLY A 229 -2.31 -13.67 -20.81
CA GLY A 229 -3.13 -14.80 -20.36
C GLY A 229 -4.62 -14.50 -20.42
N ALA A 230 -5.07 -13.31 -20.04
CA ALA A 230 -6.45 -12.86 -20.15
C ALA A 230 -6.92 -12.83 -21.62
N GLU A 231 -6.09 -12.29 -22.51
CA GLU A 231 -6.33 -12.28 -23.96
C GLU A 231 -6.55 -13.70 -24.51
N ASN A 232 -5.68 -14.65 -24.14
CA ASN A 232 -5.80 -16.03 -24.63
C ASN A 232 -6.97 -16.79 -23.98
N MET A 233 -7.29 -16.52 -22.71
CA MET A 233 -8.51 -17.02 -22.08
C MET A 233 -9.76 -16.55 -22.84
N ALA A 234 -9.80 -15.27 -23.24
CA ALA A 234 -10.88 -14.72 -24.03
C ALA A 234 -10.97 -15.39 -25.42
N LYS A 235 -9.84 -15.66 -26.08
CA LYS A 235 -9.79 -16.43 -27.35
C LYS A 235 -10.35 -17.85 -27.20
N GLU A 236 -10.19 -18.47 -26.03
CA GLU A 236 -10.80 -19.75 -25.68
C GLU A 236 -12.28 -19.64 -25.26
N GLY A 237 -12.91 -18.47 -25.42
CA GLY A 237 -14.32 -18.22 -25.14
C GLY A 237 -14.63 -17.99 -23.67
N LYS A 238 -13.65 -17.70 -22.81
CA LYS A 238 -13.88 -17.34 -21.41
C LYS A 238 -14.44 -15.92 -21.33
N SER A 239 -15.44 -15.75 -20.47
CA SER A 239 -16.01 -14.42 -20.20
C SER A 239 -15.07 -13.59 -19.33
N PHE A 240 -15.27 -12.28 -19.31
CA PHE A 240 -14.53 -11.39 -18.41
C PHE A 240 -14.67 -11.79 -16.94
N LYS A 241 -15.81 -12.38 -16.55
CA LYS A 241 -16.05 -12.89 -15.19
C LYS A 241 -15.14 -14.07 -14.87
N ASP A 242 -15.00 -15.00 -15.82
CA ASP A 242 -14.10 -16.15 -15.69
C ASP A 242 -12.63 -15.69 -15.58
N ILE A 243 -12.25 -14.68 -16.37
CA ILE A 243 -10.91 -14.10 -16.36
C ILE A 243 -10.62 -13.45 -15.00
N ILE A 244 -11.54 -12.61 -14.49
CA ILE A 244 -11.38 -11.97 -13.18
C ILE A 244 -11.27 -13.02 -12.08
N ASN A 245 -12.21 -13.97 -12.00
CA ASN A 245 -12.22 -14.99 -10.96
C ASN A 245 -10.98 -15.91 -11.02
N TYR A 246 -10.39 -16.09 -12.20
CA TYR A 246 -9.16 -16.84 -12.37
C TYR A 246 -7.97 -16.14 -11.74
N TYR A 247 -7.77 -14.85 -12.01
CA TYR A 247 -6.61 -14.08 -11.51
C TYR A 247 -6.81 -13.46 -10.13
N TYR A 248 -8.05 -13.17 -9.75
CA TYR A 248 -8.45 -12.52 -8.51
C TYR A 248 -9.37 -13.48 -7.73
N THR A 249 -8.77 -14.34 -6.92
CA THR A 249 -9.52 -15.41 -6.24
C THR A 249 -10.42 -14.84 -5.14
N GLY A 250 -11.66 -15.32 -5.10
CA GLY A 250 -12.63 -14.94 -4.06
C GLY A 250 -13.27 -13.57 -4.25
N THR A 251 -13.17 -12.99 -5.44
CA THR A 251 -13.87 -11.74 -5.77
C THR A 251 -15.29 -11.99 -6.24
N GLU A 252 -16.15 -11.01 -5.97
CA GLU A 252 -17.53 -10.95 -6.45
C GLU A 252 -17.72 -9.71 -7.31
N LEU A 253 -18.61 -9.79 -8.30
CA LEU A 253 -18.93 -8.66 -9.16
C LEU A 253 -20.20 -7.98 -8.68
N SER A 254 -20.16 -6.66 -8.52
CA SER A 254 -21.30 -5.85 -8.13
C SER A 254 -21.44 -4.64 -9.05
N LYS A 255 -22.61 -3.98 -8.96
CA LYS A 255 -22.84 -2.71 -9.62
C LYS A 255 -22.48 -1.59 -8.65
N LEU A 256 -21.66 -0.67 -9.12
CA LEU A 256 -21.23 0.53 -8.43
C LEU A 256 -22.46 1.37 -8.07
N ASN A 257 -22.74 1.46 -6.77
CA ASN A 257 -23.78 2.31 -6.20
C ASN A 257 -23.11 3.51 -5.52
N GLU A 258 -23.37 4.71 -6.04
CA GLU A 258 -22.76 5.95 -5.57
C GLU A 258 -23.17 6.27 -4.11
N ASP A 259 -24.40 5.92 -3.73
CA ASP A 259 -24.93 6.18 -2.38
C ASP A 259 -24.29 5.25 -1.32
N GLU A 260 -23.97 4.00 -1.66
CA GLU A 260 -23.26 3.07 -0.75
C GLU A 260 -21.78 3.42 -0.57
N ILE A 261 -21.21 4.12 -1.56
CA ILE A 261 -19.78 4.47 -1.58
C ILE A 261 -19.52 5.79 -0.86
N SER A 262 -20.43 6.77 -0.99
CA SER A 262 -20.35 8.04 -0.27
C SER A 262 -20.75 7.93 1.21
N SER A 263 -21.56 6.94 1.59
CA SER A 263 -22.03 6.72 2.96
C SER A 263 -21.17 5.74 3.79
N SER A 264 -20.03 5.26 3.27
CA SER A 264 -19.20 4.29 3.99
C SER A 264 -17.69 4.59 3.94
N LEU A 265 -16.99 4.24 5.01
CA LEU A 265 -15.53 4.21 5.10
C LEU A 265 -14.95 2.86 4.61
N SER A 266 -15.69 2.07 3.81
CA SER A 266 -15.18 0.79 3.29
C SER A 266 -13.88 0.96 2.50
N GLY A 267 -12.86 0.20 2.89
CA GLY A 267 -11.49 0.30 2.37
C GLY A 267 -10.58 1.27 3.14
N ARG A 268 -11.09 2.00 4.13
CA ARG A 268 -10.27 2.85 5.01
C ARG A 268 -9.74 2.07 6.18
N LYS A 269 -8.43 2.05 6.35
CA LYS A 269 -7.80 1.52 7.56
C LYS A 269 -7.45 2.64 8.52
N ILE A 270 -7.91 2.54 9.76
CA ILE A 270 -7.56 3.48 10.83
C ILE A 270 -6.97 2.69 11.99
N VAL A 271 -5.77 3.07 12.43
CA VAL A 271 -5.20 2.53 13.68
C VAL A 271 -5.63 3.43 14.83
N ILE A 272 -6.22 2.85 15.87
CA ILE A 272 -6.55 3.55 17.10
C ILE A 272 -5.59 3.05 18.18
N ASP A 273 -4.90 3.97 18.83
CA ASP A 273 -3.96 3.72 19.90
C ASP A 273 -4.57 4.18 21.24
N PRO A 274 -5.10 3.26 22.07
CA PRO A 274 -5.44 3.61 23.44
C PRO A 274 -4.16 3.86 24.24
N GLY A 275 -3.94 5.10 24.67
CA GLY A 275 -2.80 5.53 25.49
C GLY A 275 -2.63 4.65 26.74
N HIS A 276 -1.39 4.47 27.20
CA HIS A 276 -1.04 3.70 28.41
C HIS A 276 -1.47 2.21 28.35
N GLY A 277 -1.42 1.47 29.46
CA GLY A 277 -1.85 0.06 29.56
C GLY A 277 -0.94 -0.80 30.45
N GLY A 278 -1.49 -1.84 31.07
CA GLY A 278 -0.76 -2.69 32.00
C GLY A 278 -0.34 -1.93 33.27
N GLU A 279 0.96 -1.97 33.59
CA GLU A 279 1.52 -1.24 34.74
C GLU A 279 1.59 0.27 34.51
N ASP A 280 1.65 0.72 33.26
CA ASP A 280 1.52 2.13 32.92
C ASP A 280 0.05 2.55 33.01
N LYS A 281 -0.32 3.18 34.13
CA LYS A 281 -1.69 3.62 34.42
C LYS A 281 -2.06 4.95 33.77
N GLY A 282 -1.07 5.71 33.30
CA GLY A 282 -1.23 7.11 32.96
C GLY A 282 -1.68 7.95 34.16
N ASN A 283 -2.45 9.00 33.90
CA ASN A 283 -3.03 9.84 34.94
C ASN A 283 -4.13 9.13 35.74
N GLU A 284 -4.39 9.61 36.95
CA GLU A 284 -5.42 9.05 37.85
C GLU A 284 -6.29 10.14 38.44
N ILE A 285 -7.60 9.86 38.56
CA ILE A 285 -8.49 10.59 39.44
C ILE A 285 -9.47 9.69 40.17
N ASN A 286 -9.47 9.73 41.50
CA ASN A 286 -10.43 9.01 42.35
C ASN A 286 -10.55 7.50 41.99
N GLY A 287 -9.43 6.84 41.69
CA GLY A 287 -9.41 5.43 41.27
C GLY A 287 -9.81 5.17 39.81
N ILE A 288 -10.08 6.20 39.03
CA ILE A 288 -10.24 6.11 37.56
C ILE A 288 -8.85 6.33 36.95
N PHE A 289 -8.36 5.36 36.19
CA PHE A 289 -7.09 5.45 35.49
C PHE A 289 -7.27 5.84 34.03
N GLU A 290 -6.36 6.65 33.52
CA GLU A 290 -6.33 7.08 32.12
C GLU A 290 -6.33 5.90 31.15
N LYS A 291 -5.55 4.85 31.45
CA LYS A 291 -5.49 3.65 30.60
C LYS A 291 -6.85 2.99 30.37
N ASP A 292 -7.75 3.03 31.37
CA ASP A 292 -9.05 2.38 31.31
C ASP A 292 -10.02 3.23 30.50
N VAL A 293 -10.00 4.55 30.74
CA VAL A 293 -10.79 5.53 29.99
C VAL A 293 -10.44 5.50 28.49
N ASN A 294 -9.13 5.49 28.17
CA ASN A 294 -8.66 5.46 26.78
C ASN A 294 -9.10 4.19 26.06
N LEU A 295 -9.07 3.02 26.74
CA LEU A 295 -9.52 1.75 26.16
C LEU A 295 -11.02 1.78 25.87
N ILE A 296 -11.84 2.25 26.81
CA ILE A 296 -13.30 2.32 26.64
C ILE A 296 -13.66 3.24 25.47
N ILE A 297 -13.03 4.41 25.34
CA ILE A 297 -13.28 5.33 24.23
C ILE A 297 -12.88 4.66 22.90
N ALA A 298 -11.71 4.01 22.85
CA ALA A 298 -11.22 3.36 21.65
C ALA A 298 -12.12 2.21 21.18
N GLU A 299 -12.63 1.37 22.10
CA GLU A 299 -13.53 0.27 21.78
C GLU A 299 -14.88 0.78 21.23
N ASN A 300 -15.43 1.84 21.83
CA ASN A 300 -16.65 2.47 21.32
C ASN A 300 -16.43 3.08 19.93
N LEU A 301 -15.32 3.81 19.74
CA LEU A 301 -14.98 4.41 18.46
C LEU A 301 -14.78 3.34 17.38
N LYS A 302 -14.07 2.25 17.70
CA LYS A 302 -13.92 1.08 16.83
C LYS A 302 -15.29 0.55 16.38
N GLY A 303 -16.18 0.26 17.33
CA GLY A 303 -17.51 -0.28 17.02
C GLY A 303 -18.38 0.66 16.17
N MET A 304 -18.21 1.98 16.30
CA MET A 304 -18.89 2.96 15.44
C MET A 304 -18.31 2.97 14.01
N LEU A 305 -16.99 3.01 13.88
CA LEU A 305 -16.32 3.05 12.57
C LEU A 305 -16.47 1.74 11.77
N GLU A 306 -16.45 0.58 12.45
CA GLU A 306 -16.68 -0.72 11.82
C GLU A 306 -18.10 -0.85 11.24
N LYS A 307 -19.11 -0.18 11.84
CA LYS A 307 -20.49 -0.17 11.31
C LYS A 307 -20.59 0.53 9.95
N ILE A 308 -19.76 1.54 9.72
CA ILE A 308 -19.62 2.19 8.41
C ILE A 308 -18.47 1.60 7.59
N ARG A 309 -18.08 0.35 7.91
CA ARG A 309 -17.16 -0.51 7.17
C ARG A 309 -15.69 -0.07 7.15
N ALA A 310 -15.24 0.78 8.07
CA ALA A 310 -13.80 1.03 8.23
C ALA A 310 -13.09 -0.22 8.79
N ASP A 311 -11.85 -0.46 8.34
CA ASP A 311 -10.94 -1.46 8.89
C ASP A 311 -10.19 -0.85 10.08
N ILE A 312 -10.47 -1.34 11.29
CA ILE A 312 -9.94 -0.76 12.52
C ILE A 312 -8.98 -1.72 13.20
N VAL A 313 -7.76 -1.22 13.44
CA VAL A 313 -6.76 -1.93 14.23
C VAL A 313 -6.51 -1.17 15.52
N LEU A 314 -6.59 -1.87 16.66
CA LEU A 314 -6.19 -1.32 17.95
C LEU A 314 -4.74 -1.71 18.25
N THR A 315 -3.93 -0.77 18.78
CA THR A 315 -2.60 -1.14 19.30
C THR A 315 -2.69 -2.04 20.54
N ARG A 316 -3.79 -1.91 21.29
CA ARG A 316 -4.24 -2.85 22.32
C ARG A 316 -5.76 -2.91 22.41
N ASP A 317 -6.26 -4.11 22.68
CA ASP A 317 -7.67 -4.49 22.77
C ASP A 317 -8.05 -5.00 24.18
N CYS A 318 -7.13 -4.89 25.13
CA CYS A 318 -7.32 -5.20 26.53
C CYS A 318 -6.32 -4.40 27.38
N ASP A 319 -6.39 -4.54 28.71
CA ASP A 319 -5.41 -3.96 29.62
C ASP A 319 -4.09 -4.74 29.55
N LYS A 320 -3.21 -4.28 28.66
CA LYS A 320 -1.86 -4.82 28.48
C LYS A 320 -0.88 -3.68 28.20
N GLU A 321 0.34 -3.85 28.65
CA GLU A 321 1.42 -2.92 28.32
C GLU A 321 1.83 -3.09 26.86
N VAL A 322 1.88 -1.98 26.12
CA VAL A 322 2.41 -1.92 24.76
C VAL A 322 3.36 -0.74 24.69
N SER A 323 4.65 -1.03 24.50
CA SER A 323 5.70 -0.01 24.42
C SER A 323 5.49 0.92 23.23
N LEU A 324 6.01 2.15 23.31
CA LEU A 324 5.96 3.11 22.21
C LEU A 324 6.55 2.55 20.90
N ILE A 325 7.62 1.76 20.99
CA ILE A 325 8.25 1.12 19.83
C ILE A 325 7.29 0.12 19.16
N GLU A 326 6.61 -0.71 19.96
CA GLU A 326 5.68 -1.70 19.41
C GLU A 326 4.42 -1.02 18.83
N ARG A 327 3.91 0.06 19.46
CA ARG A 327 2.82 0.87 18.90
C ARG A 327 3.20 1.43 17.51
N VAL A 328 4.37 2.05 17.39
CA VAL A 328 4.89 2.56 16.11
C VAL A 328 5.05 1.45 15.09
N LYS A 329 5.54 0.28 15.51
CA LYS A 329 5.69 -0.89 14.62
C LYS A 329 4.35 -1.37 14.09
N ILE A 330 3.31 -1.47 14.94
CA ILE A 330 1.95 -1.79 14.53
C ILE A 330 1.43 -0.76 13.52
N ILE A 331 1.51 0.54 13.86
CA ILE A 331 1.04 1.62 12.97
C ILE A 331 1.75 1.52 11.60
N ASN A 332 3.07 1.38 11.60
CA ASN A 332 3.86 1.35 10.37
C ASN A 332 3.67 0.05 9.57
N SER A 333 3.44 -1.10 10.20
CA SER A 333 3.18 -2.36 9.51
C SER A 333 1.79 -2.41 8.89
N GLU A 334 0.80 -1.84 9.58
CA GLU A 334 -0.58 -1.81 9.11
C GLU A 334 -0.80 -0.85 7.95
N ARG A 335 0.05 0.19 7.85
CA ARG A 335 0.00 1.25 6.83
C ARG A 335 -1.40 1.86 6.72
N PRO A 336 -1.99 2.35 7.83
CA PRO A 336 -3.34 2.89 7.81
C PRO A 336 -3.41 4.19 7.01
N ASP A 337 -4.61 4.57 6.61
CA ASP A 337 -4.89 5.91 6.05
C ASP A 337 -4.63 7.00 7.10
N PHE A 338 -4.90 6.70 8.37
CA PHE A 338 -4.74 7.62 9.48
C PHE A 338 -4.57 6.86 10.80
N TYR A 339 -3.90 7.45 11.80
CA TYR A 339 -3.95 6.91 13.16
C TYR A 339 -4.37 7.94 14.20
N ILE A 340 -4.99 7.46 15.27
CA ILE A 340 -5.52 8.29 16.36
C ILE A 340 -5.03 7.70 17.68
N SER A 341 -4.28 8.47 18.46
CA SER A 341 -3.90 8.11 19.82
C SER A 341 -4.79 8.85 20.82
N ILE A 342 -5.42 8.11 21.73
CA ILE A 342 -6.40 8.63 22.70
C ILE A 342 -5.75 8.70 24.08
N HIS A 343 -5.77 9.89 24.68
CA HIS A 343 -5.15 10.23 25.95
C HIS A 343 -6.05 11.12 26.82
N GLN A 344 -5.73 11.20 28.10
CA GLN A 344 -6.32 12.13 29.07
C GLN A 344 -5.24 13.01 29.67
N ASN A 345 -5.49 14.31 29.71
CA ASN A 345 -4.46 15.26 30.10
C ASN A 345 -4.41 15.42 31.62
N SER A 346 -3.30 15.98 32.09
CA SER A 346 -3.14 16.43 33.46
C SER A 346 -2.20 17.62 33.52
N PHE A 347 -2.53 18.55 34.40
CA PHE A 347 -1.73 19.74 34.63
C PHE A 347 -1.76 20.14 36.11
N VAL A 348 -0.65 20.72 36.58
CA VAL A 348 -0.44 21.07 38.00
C VAL A 348 -1.50 22.06 38.50
N MET A 349 -1.99 22.96 37.64
CA MET A 349 -3.04 23.91 38.00
C MET A 349 -4.43 23.34 37.69
N PRO A 350 -5.29 23.14 38.70
CA PRO A 350 -6.61 22.50 38.51
C PRO A 350 -7.61 23.40 37.75
N GLY A 351 -7.32 24.70 37.60
CA GLY A 351 -8.09 25.58 36.72
C GLY A 351 -7.96 25.25 35.23
N VAL A 352 -6.99 24.43 34.82
CA VAL A 352 -6.79 24.04 33.42
C VAL A 352 -7.74 22.88 33.07
N ASN A 353 -8.56 23.12 32.05
CA ASN A 353 -9.57 22.21 31.53
C ASN A 353 -9.56 22.33 30.00
N GLY A 354 -10.17 21.35 29.34
CA GLY A 354 -10.42 21.37 27.91
C GLY A 354 -9.90 20.16 27.15
N VAL A 355 -10.25 20.16 25.86
CA VAL A 355 -9.68 19.26 24.85
C VAL A 355 -8.50 19.93 24.16
N GLU A 356 -7.43 19.18 23.94
CA GLU A 356 -6.23 19.62 23.23
C GLU A 356 -5.78 18.52 22.25
N ILE A 357 -5.28 18.90 21.08
CA ILE A 357 -4.84 17.95 20.06
C ILE A 357 -3.39 18.22 19.72
N TYR A 358 -2.62 17.15 19.52
CA TYR A 358 -1.25 17.23 19.05
C TYR A 358 -1.08 16.52 17.71
N CYS A 359 -0.32 17.12 16.81
CA CYS A 359 0.13 16.50 15.56
C CYS A 359 1.62 16.79 15.30
N TYR A 360 2.23 16.05 14.38
CA TYR A 360 3.62 16.29 14.00
C TYR A 360 3.76 17.52 13.08
N LEU A 361 4.96 18.10 13.04
CA LEU A 361 5.23 19.29 12.25
C LEU A 361 4.94 19.05 10.75
N ASN A 362 4.30 20.03 10.10
CA ASN A 362 3.93 20.01 8.67
C ASN A 362 2.93 18.90 8.27
N ASP A 363 2.27 18.26 9.24
CA ASP A 363 1.17 17.33 8.96
C ASP A 363 -0.18 18.07 8.83
N GLY A 364 -0.43 18.61 7.65
CA GLY A 364 -1.65 19.38 7.37
C GLY A 364 -2.94 18.57 7.44
N GLU A 365 -2.89 17.25 7.20
CA GLU A 365 -4.07 16.38 7.33
C GLU A 365 -4.42 16.18 8.80
N ALA A 366 -3.42 15.87 9.63
CA ALA A 366 -3.62 15.74 11.05
C ALA A 366 -4.04 17.05 11.72
N TYR A 367 -3.48 18.18 11.28
CA TYR A 367 -3.93 19.48 11.76
C TYR A 367 -5.42 19.70 11.48
N LYS A 368 -5.86 19.46 10.23
CA LYS A 368 -7.26 19.65 9.82
C LYS A 368 -8.23 18.72 10.56
N LEU A 369 -7.92 17.42 10.64
CA LEU A 369 -8.76 16.49 11.39
C LEU A 369 -8.77 16.84 12.88
N GLY A 370 -7.62 17.23 13.43
CA GLY A 370 -7.48 17.69 14.81
C GLY A 370 -8.38 18.89 15.13
N GLU A 371 -8.49 19.87 14.25
CA GLU A 371 -9.38 21.02 14.46
C GLU A 371 -10.85 20.60 14.53
N ILE A 372 -11.28 19.67 13.67
CA ILE A 372 -12.64 19.15 13.66
C ILE A 372 -12.91 18.37 14.97
N ILE A 373 -11.99 17.50 15.37
CA ILE A 373 -12.06 16.73 16.64
C ILE A 373 -12.14 17.67 17.84
N CYS A 374 -11.21 18.63 17.96
CA CYS A 374 -11.18 19.59 19.07
C CYS A 374 -12.49 20.38 19.16
N SER A 375 -13.04 20.80 18.01
CA SER A 375 -14.29 21.57 17.99
C SER A 375 -15.49 20.74 18.42
N ASN A 376 -15.60 19.50 17.94
CA ASN A 376 -16.72 18.60 18.25
C ASN A 376 -16.69 18.15 19.72
N ILE A 377 -15.56 17.65 20.22
CA ILE A 377 -15.44 17.26 21.64
C ILE A 377 -15.74 18.45 22.55
N GLY A 378 -15.13 19.61 22.27
CA GLY A 378 -15.36 20.82 23.08
C GLY A 378 -16.81 21.26 23.12
N LYS A 379 -17.54 21.10 22.00
CA LYS A 379 -18.97 21.41 21.92
C LYS A 379 -19.82 20.37 22.66
N ASP A 380 -19.60 19.08 22.38
CA ASP A 380 -20.49 18.01 22.84
C ASP A 380 -20.32 17.72 24.34
N LEU A 381 -19.14 18.00 24.91
CA LEU A 381 -18.87 17.89 26.35
C LEU A 381 -18.98 19.22 27.09
N ASP A 382 -19.25 20.33 26.42
CA ASP A 382 -19.20 21.68 26.99
C ASP A 382 -17.87 21.93 27.76
N THR A 383 -16.74 21.69 27.09
CA THR A 383 -15.40 21.93 27.64
C THR A 383 -14.59 22.91 26.79
N VAL A 384 -13.51 23.43 27.37
CA VAL A 384 -12.66 24.43 26.73
C VAL A 384 -11.97 23.84 25.50
N LYS A 385 -11.95 24.56 24.37
CA LYS A 385 -11.22 24.17 23.17
C LYS A 385 -9.82 24.78 23.23
N ARG A 386 -8.79 23.98 23.51
CA ARG A 386 -7.40 24.47 23.60
C ARG A 386 -6.68 24.50 22.25
N GLY A 387 -7.26 23.85 21.24
CA GLY A 387 -6.81 23.88 19.85
C GLY A 387 -5.85 22.74 19.50
N VAL A 388 -5.23 22.86 18.34
CA VAL A 388 -4.24 21.91 17.80
C VAL A 388 -2.84 22.49 17.98
N ARG A 389 -1.89 21.67 18.43
CA ARG A 389 -0.48 22.03 18.61
C ARG A 389 0.43 21.07 17.88
N PHE A 390 1.61 21.57 17.52
CA PHE A 390 2.69 20.72 17.04
C PHE A 390 3.51 20.20 18.22
N ALA A 391 3.79 18.89 18.24
CA ALA A 391 4.63 18.27 19.26
C ALA A 391 5.55 17.20 18.66
N ASP A 392 6.74 17.07 19.25
CA ASP A 392 7.74 16.08 18.88
C ASP A 392 7.63 14.79 19.72
N PHE A 393 6.38 14.33 19.91
CA PHE A 393 6.13 13.08 20.63
C PHE A 393 6.59 11.89 19.79
N TYR A 394 7.18 10.88 20.44
CA TYR A 394 7.76 9.73 19.75
C TYR A 394 6.79 9.04 18.79
N LEU A 395 5.54 8.83 19.21
CA LEU A 395 4.50 8.23 18.37
C LEU A 395 4.19 9.08 17.13
N LEU A 396 4.06 10.40 17.31
CA LEU A 396 3.83 11.38 16.23
C LEU A 396 5.01 11.44 15.24
N ARG A 397 6.24 11.44 15.74
CA ARG A 397 7.46 11.56 14.92
C ARG A 397 7.79 10.29 14.14
N GLU A 398 7.67 9.11 14.75
CA GLU A 398 8.17 7.86 14.17
C GLU A 398 7.11 7.10 13.35
N SER A 399 5.85 7.53 13.40
CA SER A 399 4.79 7.01 12.54
C SER A 399 4.94 7.58 11.12
N LYS A 400 4.92 6.70 10.11
CA LYS A 400 5.11 7.05 8.69
C LYS A 400 3.82 7.46 7.98
N VAL A 401 2.77 7.72 8.75
CA VAL A 401 1.41 8.03 8.31
C VAL A 401 0.88 9.16 9.17
N SER A 402 -0.06 9.96 8.63
CA SER A 402 -0.63 11.08 9.38
C SER A 402 -1.39 10.61 10.61
N GLY A 403 -1.28 11.37 11.70
CA GLY A 403 -1.99 11.04 12.92
C GLY A 403 -2.08 12.15 13.95
N VAL A 404 -3.06 12.00 14.84
CA VAL A 404 -3.31 12.91 15.95
C VAL A 404 -3.20 12.19 17.28
N LEU A 405 -2.66 12.87 18.28
CA LEU A 405 -2.82 12.52 19.68
C LEU A 405 -3.89 13.44 20.28
N ILE A 406 -4.92 12.84 20.87
CA ILE A 406 -6.08 13.52 21.42
C ILE A 406 -5.98 13.50 22.93
N GLU A 407 -5.82 14.67 23.54
CA GLU A 407 -6.01 14.87 24.96
C GLU A 407 -7.48 15.25 25.20
N CYS A 408 -8.32 14.27 25.53
CA CYS A 408 -9.78 14.44 25.47
C CYS A 408 -10.29 15.46 26.50
N MET A 409 -9.78 15.40 27.73
CA MET A 409 -10.12 16.24 28.88
C MET A 409 -8.96 16.24 29.89
N TYR A 410 -8.96 17.15 30.87
CA TYR A 410 -7.98 17.14 31.97
C TYR A 410 -8.50 16.39 33.20
N MET A 411 -7.85 15.29 33.58
CA MET A 411 -8.16 14.55 34.81
C MET A 411 -7.94 15.42 36.06
N SER A 412 -6.95 16.31 36.03
CA SER A 412 -6.68 17.25 37.13
C SER A 412 -7.59 18.48 37.15
N GLY A 413 -8.38 18.71 36.09
CA GLY A 413 -9.17 19.91 35.89
C GLY A 413 -10.42 19.97 36.78
N ASP A 414 -10.68 21.11 37.43
CA ASP A 414 -11.78 21.26 38.39
C ASP A 414 -13.18 21.05 37.79
N LYS A 415 -13.35 21.34 36.50
CA LYS A 415 -14.60 21.13 35.76
C LYS A 415 -14.62 19.78 35.06
N ASP A 416 -13.51 19.41 34.42
CA ASP A 416 -13.40 18.18 33.62
C ASP A 416 -13.43 16.93 34.50
N LYS A 417 -12.87 16.97 35.71
CA LYS A 417 -12.91 15.83 36.65
C LYS A 417 -14.31 15.31 36.95
N LEU A 418 -15.32 16.18 36.87
CA LEU A 418 -16.72 15.81 37.12
C LEU A 418 -17.37 15.08 35.93
N LYS A 419 -16.68 15.05 34.78
CA LYS A 419 -17.13 14.50 33.50
C LYS A 419 -16.60 13.09 33.22
N TYR A 420 -15.73 12.52 34.06
CA TYR A 420 -15.25 11.14 33.92
C TYR A 420 -16.33 10.13 34.33
N LYS A 421 -17.24 9.83 33.40
CA LYS A 421 -18.39 8.92 33.53
C LYS A 421 -18.65 8.25 32.17
N ASP A 422 -19.15 7.02 32.18
CA ASP A 422 -19.36 6.19 30.97
C ASP A 422 -20.09 6.91 29.83
N LYS A 423 -21.14 7.68 30.16
CA LYS A 423 -21.88 8.49 29.16
C LYS A 423 -20.96 9.41 28.37
N ASN A 424 -20.00 10.06 29.02
CA ASN A 424 -19.12 11.02 28.39
C ASN A 424 -17.98 10.34 27.62
N TYR A 425 -17.57 9.12 27.99
CA TYR A 425 -16.65 8.33 27.17
C TYR A 425 -17.27 7.98 25.83
N LEU A 426 -18.56 7.60 25.84
CA LEU A 426 -19.33 7.39 24.61
C LEU A 426 -19.50 8.69 23.81
N THR A 427 -19.75 9.83 24.47
CA THR A 427 -19.80 11.14 23.81
C THR A 427 -18.47 11.49 23.14
N ILE A 428 -17.33 11.24 23.79
CA ILE A 428 -16.01 11.47 23.16
C ILE A 428 -15.85 10.60 21.92
N ALA A 429 -16.13 9.30 22.03
CA ALA A 429 -16.06 8.38 20.90
C ALA A 429 -16.96 8.83 19.74
N ASP A 430 -18.21 9.23 20.03
CA ASP A 430 -19.17 9.75 19.05
C ASP A 430 -18.70 11.07 18.40
N SER A 431 -18.13 12.00 19.18
CA SER A 431 -17.56 13.23 18.64
C SER A 431 -16.38 12.94 17.70
N ILE A 432 -15.48 12.02 18.07
CA ILE A 432 -14.35 11.62 17.21
C ILE A 432 -14.87 10.93 15.94
N TYR A 433 -15.84 10.02 16.08
CA TYR A 433 -16.50 9.35 14.97
C TYR A 433 -17.10 10.34 13.96
N LYS A 434 -17.89 11.31 14.44
CA LYS A 434 -18.48 12.37 13.59
C LYS A 434 -17.41 13.24 12.93
N SER A 435 -16.30 13.51 13.62
CA SER A 435 -15.18 14.26 13.05
C SER A 435 -14.49 13.49 11.93
N ILE A 436 -14.28 12.19 12.08
CA ILE A 436 -13.73 11.32 11.04
C ILE A 436 -14.68 11.27 9.83
N CYS A 437 -15.97 11.06 10.08
CA CYS A 437 -16.99 11.06 9.03
C CYS A 437 -16.97 12.39 8.26
N SER A 438 -17.01 13.53 8.97
CA SER A 438 -16.93 14.86 8.34
C SER A 438 -15.62 15.08 7.57
N PHE A 439 -14.49 14.62 8.10
CA PHE A 439 -13.19 14.76 7.43
C PHE A 439 -13.14 14.01 6.10
N TYR A 440 -13.78 12.84 6.04
CA TYR A 440 -13.93 12.01 4.84
C TYR A 440 -15.18 12.31 4.01
N ASN A 441 -16.00 13.30 4.41
CA ASN A 441 -17.30 13.64 3.80
C ASN A 441 -18.27 12.44 3.73
N VAL A 442 -18.28 11.61 4.77
CA VAL A 442 -19.23 10.50 4.96
C VAL A 442 -20.32 10.96 5.93
N GLU A 443 -21.57 10.58 5.68
CA GLU A 443 -22.65 10.83 6.64
C GLU A 443 -22.53 9.89 7.85
N PRO A 444 -22.52 10.42 9.10
CA PRO A 444 -22.34 9.65 10.32
C PRO A 444 -23.57 8.84 10.77
#